data_AF-A0A831LYW3-F1
#
_entry.id   AF-A0A831LYW3-F1
#
_cell.length_a   1.000
_cell.length_b   1.000
_cell.length_c   1.000
_cell.angle_alpha   90.00
_cell.angle_beta   90.00
_cell.angle_gamma   90.00
#
_symmetry.space_group_name_H-M   'P 1'
#
loop_
_entity.id
_entity.type
_entity.pdbx_description
1 polymer ?
#
loop_
_entity_poly.entity_id
_entity_poly.type
_entity_poly.pdbx_seq_one_letter_code
_entity_poly.pdbx_strand_id
1 'polypeptide(L)'
;MKQFIFLTGALLFIMACSTQKGVVQIEPTDEPEAVEDSVQYELLTFDAKFDTWYAFHNNPSQYRSQQYYENWNRQYVNAWNYNATQPGKRSFFEPIVGWEPTIDYGFELNHKLFYYFLYVERVLKIEIMPGGPRGVVL
;
A
#
# COMPACT_ATOMS: atom_id res chain seq x y z
N MET A 1 -48.00 9.18 -21.28
CA MET A 1 -46.84 8.25 -21.33
C MET A 1 -45.51 9.02 -21.29
N LYS A 2 -45.32 9.92 -20.32
CA LYS A 2 -44.04 10.67 -20.12
C LYS A 2 -43.31 10.26 -18.84
N GLN A 3 -43.98 9.53 -17.93
CA GLN A 3 -43.45 9.11 -16.64
C GLN A 3 -42.62 7.82 -16.72
N PHE A 4 -42.76 7.04 -17.80
CA PHE A 4 -41.92 5.85 -18.02
C PHE A 4 -40.53 6.17 -18.55
N ILE A 5 -40.33 7.33 -19.20
CA ILE A 5 -39.02 7.75 -19.73
C ILE A 5 -38.08 8.17 -18.58
N PHE A 6 -38.63 8.70 -17.48
CA PHE A 6 -37.85 9.06 -16.29
C PHE A 6 -37.41 7.84 -15.46
N LEU A 7 -38.10 6.69 -15.60
CA LEU A 7 -37.80 5.47 -14.85
C LEU A 7 -36.65 4.66 -15.49
N THR A 8 -36.45 4.76 -16.80
CA THR A 8 -35.37 4.06 -17.50
C THR A 8 -34.01 4.76 -17.40
N GLY A 9 -33.99 6.08 -17.16
CA GLY A 9 -32.75 6.86 -17.00
C GLY A 9 -32.07 6.70 -15.64
N ALA A 10 -32.84 6.37 -14.59
CA ALA A 10 -32.32 6.22 -13.23
C ALA A 10 -31.65 4.86 -12.95
N LEU A 11 -31.85 3.86 -13.82
CA LEU A 11 -31.32 2.51 -13.62
C LEU A 11 -29.90 2.32 -14.18
N LEU A 12 -29.40 3.24 -15.02
CA LEU A 12 -28.08 3.14 -15.64
C LEU A 12 -26.93 3.74 -14.80
N PHE A 13 -27.22 4.37 -13.66
CA PHE A 13 -26.20 5.00 -12.80
C PHE A 13 -25.61 4.09 -11.72
N ILE A 14 -26.11 2.86 -11.56
CA ILE A 14 -25.69 1.93 -10.48
C ILE A 14 -24.60 0.93 -10.90
N MET A 15 -24.12 0.95 -12.14
CA MET A 15 -23.17 -0.05 -12.67
C MET A 15 -21.69 0.39 -12.71
N ALA A 16 -21.32 1.51 -12.09
CA ALA A 16 -19.94 2.03 -12.17
C ALA A 16 -19.22 2.13 -10.81
N CYS A 17 -19.42 1.18 -9.91
CA CYS A 17 -18.50 0.93 -8.79
C CYS A 17 -17.85 -0.44 -8.95
N SER A 18 -16.97 -0.59 -9.94
CA SER A 18 -15.97 -1.65 -9.91
C SER A 18 -14.82 -1.17 -9.03
N THR A 19 -14.80 -1.56 -7.75
CA THR A 19 -13.59 -1.47 -6.95
C THR A 19 -12.57 -2.42 -7.58
N GLN A 20 -11.58 -1.86 -8.27
CA GLN A 20 -10.45 -2.62 -8.77
C GLN A 20 -9.69 -3.15 -7.55
N LYS A 21 -9.71 -4.47 -7.40
CA LYS A 21 -8.91 -5.23 -6.47
C LYS A 21 -7.44 -5.00 -6.84
N GLY A 22 -6.70 -4.31 -5.96
CA GLY A 22 -5.39 -3.76 -6.26
C GLY A 22 -4.30 -4.49 -5.48
N VAL A 23 -3.36 -5.06 -6.23
CA VAL A 23 -2.16 -5.73 -5.70
C VAL A 23 -1.12 -4.67 -5.32
N VAL A 24 -0.46 -4.83 -4.18
CA VAL A 24 0.73 -4.04 -3.84
C VAL A 24 1.94 -4.70 -4.50
N GLN A 25 2.67 -3.94 -5.32
CA GLN A 25 3.78 -4.47 -6.11
C GLN A 25 5.04 -3.64 -5.89
N ILE A 26 6.18 -4.30 -5.89
CA ILE A 26 7.49 -3.66 -5.90
C ILE A 26 8.17 -4.04 -7.21
N GLU A 27 8.40 -3.03 -8.07
CA GLU A 27 8.95 -3.24 -9.42
C GLU A 27 10.20 -2.38 -9.63
N PRO A 28 11.17 -2.81 -10.46
CA PRO A 28 12.28 -1.97 -10.89
C PRO A 28 11.82 -0.74 -11.69
N THR A 29 12.47 0.40 -11.52
CA THR A 29 12.16 1.65 -12.24
C THR A 29 12.84 1.69 -13.63
N ASP A 30 12.07 2.00 -14.68
CA ASP A 30 12.56 2.17 -16.06
C ASP A 30 12.97 3.64 -16.39
N GLU A 31 13.75 4.31 -15.53
CA GLU A 31 14.27 5.66 -15.86
C GLU A 31 15.56 5.58 -16.69
N PRO A 32 15.78 6.49 -17.68
CA PRO A 32 16.98 6.47 -18.52
C PRO A 32 18.22 6.75 -17.68
N GLU A 33 18.97 5.69 -17.41
CA GLU A 33 20.14 5.64 -16.53
C GLU A 33 21.19 6.71 -16.88
N ALA A 34 21.30 7.72 -16.04
CA ALA A 34 22.48 8.57 -15.96
C ALA A 34 23.35 8.11 -14.79
N VAL A 35 24.24 7.15 -15.08
CA VAL A 35 25.47 6.86 -14.32
C VAL A 35 25.29 6.57 -12.82
N GLU A 36 24.54 5.52 -12.47
CA GLU A 36 24.81 4.69 -11.28
C GLU A 36 24.20 3.29 -11.52
N ASP A 37 25.01 2.24 -11.40
CA ASP A 37 24.66 0.82 -11.60
C ASP A 37 23.83 0.29 -10.40
N SER A 38 22.75 0.99 -10.05
CA SER A 38 21.86 0.61 -8.96
C SER A 38 20.42 0.45 -9.45
N VAL A 39 19.85 -0.73 -9.23
CA VAL A 39 18.46 -1.03 -9.54
C VAL A 39 17.58 -0.27 -8.53
N GLN A 40 16.81 0.71 -9.02
CA GLN A 40 15.82 1.42 -8.23
C GLN A 40 14.50 0.65 -8.24
N TYR A 41 13.79 0.65 -7.12
CA TYR A 41 12.51 -0.03 -6.96
C TYR A 41 11.42 0.96 -6.60
N GLU A 42 10.21 0.77 -7.12
CA GLU A 42 9.04 1.58 -6.81
C GLU A 42 7.97 0.74 -6.10
N LEU A 43 7.33 1.34 -5.08
CA LEU A 43 6.16 0.77 -4.42
C LEU A 43 4.88 1.23 -5.11
N LEU A 44 4.24 0.31 -5.82
CA LEU A 44 2.91 0.49 -6.39
C LEU A 44 1.85 0.16 -5.33
N THR A 45 1.01 1.14 -5.01
CA THR A 45 -0.06 0.99 -4.01
C THR A 45 -1.44 1.09 -4.64
N PHE A 46 -2.44 0.46 -4.02
CA PHE A 46 -3.81 0.46 -4.56
C PHE A 46 -4.65 1.69 -4.19
N ASP A 47 -4.21 2.50 -3.21
CA ASP A 47 -4.97 3.65 -2.73
C ASP A 47 -4.33 4.95 -3.24
N ALA A 48 -5.00 5.62 -4.18
CA ALA A 48 -4.54 6.88 -4.74
C ALA A 48 -4.36 8.01 -3.70
N LYS A 49 -4.95 7.88 -2.50
CA LYS A 49 -4.77 8.84 -1.41
C LYS A 49 -3.50 8.57 -0.59
N PHE A 50 -2.89 7.40 -0.74
CA PHE A 50 -1.70 7.04 0.01
C PHE A 50 -0.55 8.01 -0.29
N ASP A 51 -0.22 8.25 -1.56
CA ASP A 51 0.93 9.12 -1.89
C ASP A 51 0.75 10.54 -1.35
N THR A 52 -0.46 11.08 -1.41
CA THR A 52 -0.79 12.38 -0.82
C THR A 52 -0.61 12.33 0.70
N TRP A 53 -1.16 11.32 1.36
CA TRP A 53 -1.01 11.15 2.80
C TRP A 53 0.46 10.97 3.21
N TYR A 54 1.22 10.17 2.47
CA TYR A 54 2.63 9.93 2.69
C TYR A 54 3.42 11.24 2.59
N ALA A 55 3.18 12.04 1.55
CA ALA A 55 3.85 13.33 1.38
C ALA A 55 3.66 14.27 2.59
N PHE A 56 2.48 14.25 3.24
CA PHE A 56 2.23 15.04 4.45
C PHE A 56 2.93 14.53 5.72
N HIS A 57 3.21 13.22 5.79
CA HIS A 57 3.78 12.58 6.98
C HIS A 57 5.26 12.19 6.81
N ASN A 58 5.81 12.34 5.60
CA ASN A 58 7.21 12.09 5.30
C ASN A 58 8.10 13.21 5.86
N ASN A 59 8.36 13.15 7.17
CA ASN A 59 9.09 14.17 7.90
C ASN A 59 10.42 13.62 8.45
N PRO A 60 11.58 14.15 8.00
CA PRO A 60 12.90 13.69 8.44
C PRO A 60 13.13 13.71 9.95
N SER A 61 12.49 14.62 10.68
CA SER A 61 12.61 14.69 12.14
C SER A 61 11.99 13.49 12.87
N GLN A 62 11.09 12.76 12.20
CA GLN A 62 10.40 11.59 12.74
C GLN A 62 11.00 10.27 12.25
N TYR A 63 12.02 10.32 11.38
CA TYR A 63 12.63 9.13 10.83
C TYR A 63 13.22 8.22 11.93
N ARG A 64 13.29 6.93 11.57
CA ARG A 64 13.97 5.88 12.31
C ARG A 64 15.09 5.32 11.43
N SER A 65 15.92 4.43 11.96
CA SER A 65 16.98 3.82 11.17
C SER A 65 16.40 2.96 10.04
N GLN A 66 17.15 2.77 8.96
CA GLN A 66 16.79 1.82 7.89
C GLN A 66 16.46 0.43 8.47
N GLN A 67 17.31 -0.08 9.37
CA GLN A 67 17.09 -1.36 10.05
C GLN A 67 15.75 -1.43 10.78
N TYR A 68 15.27 -0.32 11.36
CA TYR A 68 13.96 -0.27 11.99
C TYR A 68 12.86 -0.54 10.97
N TYR A 69 12.91 0.12 9.81
CA TYR A 69 11.92 -0.04 8.76
C TYR A 69 11.98 -1.44 8.14
N GLU A 70 13.16 -1.98 7.84
CA GLU A 70 13.33 -3.34 7.32
C GLU A 70 12.76 -4.41 8.27
N ASN A 71 13.01 -4.25 9.58
CA ASN A 71 12.52 -5.18 10.59
C ASN A 71 10.98 -5.17 10.68
N TRP A 72 10.37 -4.00 10.56
CA TRP A 72 8.91 -3.89 10.56
C TRP A 72 8.30 -4.35 9.24
N ASN A 73 8.89 -3.97 8.11
CA ASN A 73 8.44 -4.38 6.78
C ASN A 73 8.40 -5.90 6.66
N ARG A 74 9.43 -6.60 7.16
CA ARG A 74 9.43 -8.07 7.19
C ARG A 74 8.24 -8.65 7.97
N GLN A 75 7.93 -8.08 9.13
CA GLN A 75 6.79 -8.55 9.94
C GLN A 75 5.46 -8.26 9.25
N TYR A 76 5.30 -7.05 8.72
CA TYR A 76 4.08 -6.63 8.05
C TYR A 76 3.84 -7.37 6.73
N VAL A 77 4.86 -7.55 5.88
CA VAL A 77 4.74 -8.30 4.63
C VAL A 77 4.33 -9.74 4.91
N ASN A 78 4.94 -10.39 5.90
CA ASN A 78 4.56 -11.75 6.31
C ASN A 78 3.11 -11.81 6.78
N ALA A 79 2.68 -10.88 7.64
CA ALA A 79 1.31 -10.83 8.15
C ALA A 79 0.30 -10.52 7.03
N TRP A 80 0.64 -9.59 6.14
CA TRP A 80 -0.17 -9.21 4.98
C TRP A 80 -0.39 -10.40 4.06
N ASN A 81 0.70 -11.07 3.65
CA ASN A 81 0.64 -12.24 2.78
C ASN A 81 -0.11 -13.39 3.44
N TYR A 82 0.07 -13.61 4.74
CA TYR A 82 -0.72 -14.58 5.50
C TYR A 82 -2.22 -14.25 5.43
N ASN A 83 -2.62 -12.99 5.68
CA ASN A 83 -4.01 -12.56 5.58
C ASN A 83 -4.58 -12.73 4.15
N ALA A 84 -3.76 -12.51 3.12
CA ALA A 84 -4.16 -12.69 1.72
C ALA A 84 -4.47 -14.17 1.37
N THR A 85 -3.89 -15.13 2.09
CA THR A 85 -4.21 -16.56 1.90
C THR A 85 -5.52 -16.99 2.56
N GLN A 86 -6.10 -16.17 3.43
CA GLN A 86 -7.29 -16.56 4.19
C GLN A 86 -8.58 -16.27 3.38
N PRO A 87 -9.32 -17.31 2.94
CA PRO A 87 -10.59 -17.09 2.25
C PRO A 87 -11.65 -16.49 3.19
N GLY A 88 -12.40 -15.49 2.70
CA GLY A 88 -13.53 -14.88 3.41
C GLY A 88 -13.31 -13.42 3.82
N LYS A 89 -13.43 -13.12 5.13
CA LYS A 89 -13.48 -11.75 5.70
C LYS A 89 -12.27 -10.85 5.41
N ARG A 90 -11.21 -11.39 4.80
CA ARG A 90 -9.95 -10.70 4.48
C ARG A 90 -9.81 -10.41 2.98
N SER A 91 -10.92 -10.22 2.26
CA SER A 91 -10.97 -9.94 0.81
C SER A 91 -10.23 -8.67 0.35
N PHE A 92 -9.73 -7.87 1.28
CA PHE A 92 -8.91 -6.67 1.05
C PHE A 92 -7.43 -7.00 0.82
N PHE A 93 -6.93 -8.08 1.41
CA PHE A 93 -5.51 -8.41 1.35
C PHE A 93 -5.21 -9.20 0.07
N GLU A 94 -4.23 -8.71 -0.69
CA GLU A 94 -3.69 -9.37 -1.87
C GLU A 94 -2.19 -9.60 -1.68
N PRO A 95 -1.61 -10.72 -2.15
CA PRO A 95 -0.19 -11.00 -1.94
C PRO A 95 0.69 -9.85 -2.44
N ILE A 96 1.65 -9.43 -1.63
CA ILE A 96 2.68 -8.47 -2.06
C ILE A 96 3.63 -9.21 -2.99
N VAL A 97 3.81 -8.69 -4.20
CA VAL A 97 4.67 -9.28 -5.24
C VAL A 97 5.96 -8.47 -5.36
N GLY A 98 7.09 -9.15 -5.56
CA GLY A 98 8.38 -8.52 -5.80
C GLY A 98 9.16 -8.11 -4.55
N TRP A 99 8.59 -8.27 -3.35
CA TRP A 99 9.32 -8.04 -2.11
C TRP A 99 10.10 -9.29 -1.67
N GLU A 100 11.41 -9.13 -1.54
CA GLU A 100 12.33 -10.16 -1.07
C GLU A 100 13.12 -9.70 0.17
N PRO A 101 13.11 -10.45 1.28
CA PRO A 101 13.70 -10.04 2.56
C PRO A 101 15.22 -9.87 2.58
N THR A 102 15.93 -10.33 1.55
CA THR A 102 17.39 -10.33 1.45
C THR A 102 17.93 -9.23 0.54
N ILE A 103 17.05 -8.50 -0.15
CA ILE A 103 17.42 -7.39 -1.02
C ILE A 103 17.43 -6.10 -0.20
N ASP A 104 18.48 -5.31 -0.36
CA ASP A 104 18.56 -3.96 0.19
C ASP A 104 17.88 -2.99 -0.79
N TYR A 105 16.65 -2.61 -0.46
CA TYR A 105 15.87 -1.63 -1.23
C TYR A 105 16.22 -0.18 -0.90
N GLY A 106 17.16 0.05 0.01
CA GLY A 106 17.51 1.38 0.51
C GLY A 106 16.48 1.96 1.48
N PHE A 107 16.82 3.13 2.00
CA PHE A 107 16.05 3.81 3.03
C PHE A 107 14.66 4.22 2.53
N GLU A 108 14.57 4.84 1.35
CA GLU A 108 13.35 5.49 0.89
C GLU A 108 12.22 4.48 0.63
N LEU A 109 12.52 3.38 -0.05
CA LEU A 109 11.51 2.33 -0.28
C LEU A 109 11.08 1.70 1.04
N ASN A 110 12.03 1.36 1.92
CA ASN A 110 11.72 0.77 3.21
C ASN A 110 10.85 1.70 4.07
N HIS A 111 11.15 2.99 4.06
CA HIS A 111 10.36 4.02 4.73
C HIS A 111 8.94 4.10 4.15
N LYS A 112 8.81 4.21 2.82
CA LYS A 112 7.51 4.32 2.14
C LYS A 112 6.63 3.08 2.37
N LEU A 113 7.21 1.88 2.28
CA LEU A 113 6.52 0.61 2.53
C LEU A 113 6.03 0.52 3.99
N PHE A 114 6.86 0.92 4.96
CA PHE A 114 6.44 0.95 6.35
C PHE A 114 5.28 1.92 6.58
N TYR A 115 5.35 3.11 6.01
CA TYR A 115 4.29 4.11 6.10
C TYR A 115 3.01 3.65 5.43
N TYR A 116 3.10 2.85 4.37
CA TYR A 116 1.95 2.23 3.75
C TYR A 116 1.20 1.30 4.71
N PHE A 117 1.91 0.46 5.46
CA PHE A 117 1.27 -0.38 6.48
C PHE A 117 0.61 0.46 7.59
N LEU A 118 1.27 1.55 8.02
CA LEU A 118 0.66 2.48 8.98
C LEU A 118 -0.58 3.17 8.42
N TYR A 119 -0.58 3.54 7.15
CA TYR A 119 -1.74 4.10 6.46
C TYR A 119 -2.93 3.13 6.52
N VAL A 120 -2.70 1.86 6.19
CA VAL A 120 -3.75 0.82 6.22
C VAL A 120 -4.30 0.64 7.64
N GLU A 121 -3.44 0.53 8.66
CA GLU A 121 -3.90 0.31 10.03
C GLU A 121 -4.55 1.54 10.66
N ARG A 122 -3.99 2.73 10.42
CA ARG A 122 -4.37 3.96 11.13
C ARG A 122 -5.35 4.83 10.37
N VAL A 123 -5.32 4.83 9.03
CA VAL A 123 -6.23 5.62 8.19
C VAL A 123 -7.38 4.76 7.72
N LEU A 124 -7.09 3.61 7.10
CA LEU A 124 -8.14 2.71 6.61
C LEU A 124 -8.79 1.88 7.73
N LYS A 125 -8.19 1.87 8.93
CA LYS A 125 -8.66 1.13 10.13
C LYS A 125 -8.75 -0.37 9.89
N ILE A 126 -7.85 -0.91 9.08
CA ILE A 126 -7.76 -2.33 8.79
C ILE A 126 -6.56 -2.89 9.54
N GLU A 127 -6.80 -3.69 10.56
CA GLU A 127 -5.74 -4.33 11.35
C GLU A 127 -4.99 -5.37 10.49
N ILE A 128 -3.67 -5.21 10.31
CA ILE A 128 -2.85 -6.18 9.59
C ILE A 128 -2.36 -7.25 10.56
N MET A 129 -1.82 -6.83 11.70
CA MET A 129 -1.32 -7.70 12.76
C MET A 129 -1.48 -7.06 14.15
N PRO A 130 -1.64 -7.87 15.21
CA PRO A 130 -1.61 -7.32 16.56
C PRO A 130 -0.19 -6.85 16.92
N GLY A 131 -0.10 -5.81 17.75
CA GLY A 131 1.19 -5.41 18.34
C GLY A 131 2.11 -4.61 17.43
N GLY A 132 1.56 -3.82 16.51
CA GLY A 132 2.32 -2.88 15.67
C GLY A 132 3.18 -1.86 16.45
N PRO A 133 3.97 -1.05 15.72
CA PRO A 133 4.96 -0.13 16.28
C PRO A 133 4.31 0.92 17.19
N ARG A 134 4.78 0.95 18.43
CA ARG A 134 4.35 1.93 19.45
C ARG A 134 5.22 3.18 19.35
N GLY A 135 4.61 4.35 19.56
CA GLY A 135 5.34 5.63 19.64
C GLY A 135 5.75 6.25 18.30
N VAL A 136 5.24 5.73 17.17
CA VAL A 136 5.29 6.47 15.90
C VAL A 136 4.16 7.51 15.95
N VAL A 137 4.54 8.77 16.05
CA VAL A 137 3.62 9.91 15.95
C VAL A 137 3.56 10.28 14.47
N LEU A 138 2.35 10.30 13.91
CA LEU A 138 2.06 10.72 12.54
C LEU A 138 1.25 12.00 12.64
#